data_AF-A0A1N6ZK38-F1
#
_entry.id   AF-A0A1N6ZK38-F1
#
_cell.length_a   1.000
_cell.length_b   1.000
_cell.length_c   1.000
_cell.angle_alpha   90.00
_cell.angle_beta   90.00
_cell.angle_gamma   90.00
#
_symmetry.space_group_name_H-M   'P 1'
#
loop_
_entity.id
_entity.type
_entity.pdbx_description
1 polymer ?
#
loop_
_entity_poly.entity_id
_entity_poly.type
_entity_poly.pdbx_seq_one_letter_code
_entity_poly.pdbx_strand_id
1 'polypeptide(L)'
;MNKEHINKVQVLLTEWNPLGKLSVQITDLNNYETEATDILWHVKETNTVDQINKITNTVLSQAFGIHVDPIKCKIIGEQIHSILNEK
;
A
#
# COMPACT_ATOMS: atom_id res chain seq x y z
N MET A 1 12.73 -8.32 5.69
CA MET A 1 11.63 -7.91 4.78
C MET A 1 11.93 -8.45 3.39
N ASN A 2 10.98 -9.15 2.75
CA ASN A 2 11.19 -9.75 1.44
C ASN A 2 11.13 -8.67 0.34
N LYS A 3 12.21 -8.50 -0.43
CA LYS A 3 12.28 -7.52 -1.52
C LYS A 3 11.26 -7.78 -2.62
N GLU A 4 10.90 -9.04 -2.86
CA GLU A 4 9.89 -9.41 -3.84
C GLU A 4 8.49 -8.91 -3.41
N HIS A 5 8.15 -9.04 -2.13
CA HIS A 5 6.87 -8.53 -1.61
C HIS A 5 6.81 -7.01 -1.70
N ILE A 6 7.91 -6.30 -1.39
CA ILE A 6 7.98 -4.84 -1.54
C ILE A 6 7.68 -4.45 -2.98
N ASN A 7 8.34 -5.08 -3.95
CA ASN A 7 8.12 -4.80 -5.37
C ASN A 7 6.66 -5.08 -5.78
N LYS A 8 6.08 -6.22 -5.39
CA LYS A 8 4.68 -6.55 -5.70
C LYS A 8 3.71 -5.51 -5.11
N VAL A 9 3.92 -5.08 -3.87
CA VAL A 9 3.08 -4.04 -3.24
C VAL A 9 3.31 -2.68 -3.89
N GLN A 10 4.54 -2.33 -4.25
CA GLN A 10 4.88 -1.09 -4.94
C GLN A 10 4.17 -0.99 -6.30
N VAL A 11 4.23 -2.05 -7.11
CA VAL A 11 3.52 -2.13 -8.39
C VAL A 11 2.03 -1.94 -8.19
N LEU A 12 1.45 -2.62 -7.20
CA LEU A 12 0.04 -2.56 -6.87
C LEU A 12 -0.42 -1.14 -6.45
N LEU A 13 0.37 -0.44 -5.63
CA LEU A 13 0.11 0.96 -5.27
C LEU A 13 0.27 1.90 -6.47
N THR A 14 1.24 1.63 -7.34
CA THR A 14 1.49 2.41 -8.56
C THR A 14 0.35 2.28 -9.56
N GLU A 15 -0.15 1.06 -9.77
CA GLU A 15 -1.29 0.80 -10.65
C GLU A 15 -2.58 1.41 -10.11
N TRP A 16 -2.78 1.36 -8.80
CA TRP A 16 -3.92 2.02 -8.17
C TRP A 16 -3.82 3.55 -8.24
N ASN A 17 -2.62 4.09 -7.99
CA ASN A 17 -2.34 5.52 -7.91
C ASN A 17 -3.36 6.25 -7.01
N PRO A 18 -3.31 6.08 -5.68
CA PRO A 18 -4.24 6.72 -4.75
C PRO A 18 -4.20 8.26 -4.79
N LEU A 19 -3.15 8.85 -5.38
CA LEU A 19 -3.03 10.29 -5.58
C LEU A 19 -3.70 10.80 -6.86
N GLY A 20 -4.04 9.90 -7.79
CA GLY A 20 -4.59 10.25 -9.09
C GLY A 20 -3.70 11.26 -9.82
N LYS A 21 -4.24 12.43 -10.16
CA LYS A 21 -3.47 13.49 -10.84
C LYS A 21 -2.45 14.20 -9.96
N LEU A 22 -2.54 14.06 -8.63
CA LEU A 22 -1.59 14.70 -7.72
C LEU A 22 -0.22 14.02 -7.72
N SER A 23 -0.13 12.76 -8.19
CA SER A 23 1.14 12.03 -8.25
C SER A 23 2.21 12.74 -9.08
N VAL A 24 1.82 13.45 -10.14
CA VAL A 24 2.75 14.18 -11.01
C VAL A 24 3.41 15.40 -10.33
N GLN A 25 2.87 15.82 -9.18
CA GLN A 25 3.38 16.96 -8.41
C GLN A 25 4.36 16.54 -7.32
N ILE A 26 4.43 15.24 -7.00
CA ILE A 26 5.32 14.70 -5.98
C ILE A 26 6.60 14.21 -6.68
N THR A 27 7.66 15.01 -6.57
CA THR A 27 8.92 14.78 -7.30
C THR A 27 9.65 13.53 -6.81
N ASP A 28 9.47 13.19 -5.53
CA ASP A 28 10.11 12.10 -4.81
C ASP A 28 9.16 10.91 -4.56
N LEU A 29 8.05 10.82 -5.31
CA LEU A 29 7.05 9.76 -5.11
C LEU A 29 7.64 8.35 -5.21
N ASN A 30 8.67 8.19 -6.06
CA ASN A 30 9.38 6.93 -6.26
C ASN A 30 8.45 5.71 -6.44
N ASN A 31 7.36 5.91 -7.19
CA ASN A 31 6.33 4.90 -7.43
C ASN A 31 5.83 4.20 -6.13
N TYR A 32 5.68 4.97 -5.05
CA TYR A 32 5.22 4.48 -3.75
C TYR A 32 6.15 3.45 -3.05
N GLU A 33 7.45 3.41 -3.37
CA GLU A 33 8.39 2.45 -2.75
C GLU A 33 8.44 2.59 -1.22
N THR A 34 8.45 3.84 -0.73
CA THR A 34 8.48 4.16 0.71
C THR A 34 7.21 3.64 1.38
N GLU A 35 6.04 3.91 0.79
CA GLU A 35 4.76 3.49 1.37
C GLU A 35 4.58 1.98 1.32
N ALA A 36 5.03 1.31 0.24
CA ALA A 36 5.01 -0.14 0.15
C ALA A 36 5.87 -0.78 1.25
N THR A 37 7.04 -0.20 1.50
CA THR A 37 7.94 -0.61 2.59
C THR A 37 7.27 -0.42 3.95
N ASP A 38 6.70 0.75 4.20
CA ASP A 38 6.07 1.06 5.49
C ASP A 38 4.84 0.19 5.76
N ILE A 39 4.03 -0.11 4.74
CA ILE A 39 2.92 -1.03 4.88
C ILE A 39 3.43 -2.42 5.28
N LEU A 40 4.41 -2.96 4.55
CA LEU A 40 4.95 -4.29 4.84
C LEU A 40 5.72 -4.37 6.17
N TRP A 41 6.26 -3.24 6.63
CA TRP A 41 6.87 -3.15 7.95
C TRP A 41 5.84 -3.28 9.08
N HIS A 42 4.65 -2.70 8.90
CA HIS A 42 3.58 -2.72 9.90
C HIS A 42 2.70 -3.97 9.83
N VAL A 43 2.56 -4.57 8.64
CA VAL A 43 1.76 -5.79 8.44
C VAL A 43 2.52 -7.03 8.92
N LYS A 44 1.79 -7.94 9.53
CA LYS A 44 2.23 -9.27 9.99
C LYS A 44 1.43 -10.34 9.25
N GLU A 45 2.00 -11.53 9.09
CA GLU A 45 1.34 -12.69 8.47
C GLU A 45 0.00 -13.05 9.14
N THR A 46 -0.15 -12.76 10.43
CA THR A 46 -1.38 -13.02 11.19
C THR A 46 -2.45 -11.93 11.04
N ASN A 47 -2.17 -10.84 10.32
CA ASN A 47 -3.13 -9.76 10.17
C ASN A 47 -4.28 -10.14 9.24
N THR A 48 -5.49 -9.79 9.64
CA THR A 48 -6.67 -9.91 8.77
C THR A 48 -6.66 -8.85 7.68
N VAL A 49 -7.43 -9.08 6.60
CA VAL A 49 -7.64 -8.08 5.53
C VAL A 49 -8.07 -6.71 6.08
N ASP A 50 -8.96 -6.67 7.08
CA ASP A 50 -9.40 -5.41 7.67
C ASP A 50 -8.28 -4.68 8.42
N GLN A 51 -7.37 -5.42 9.07
CA GLN A 51 -6.20 -4.82 9.72
C GLN A 51 -5.22 -4.29 8.68
N ILE A 52 -4.96 -5.04 7.62
CA ILE A 52 -4.11 -4.61 6.50
C ILE A 52 -4.68 -3.36 5.84
N ASN A 53 -5.98 -3.34 5.55
CA ASN A 53 -6.68 -2.17 5.00
C ASN A 53 -6.50 -0.92 5.89
N LYS A 54 -6.65 -1.06 7.22
CA LYS A 54 -6.43 0.05 8.17
C LYS A 54 -4.98 0.54 8.15
N ILE A 55 -4.00 -0.36 8.10
CA ILE A 55 -2.58 -0.02 8.01
C ILE A 55 -2.30 0.73 6.70
N THR A 56 -2.73 0.18 5.57
CA THR A 56 -2.59 0.80 4.24
C THR A 56 -3.21 2.19 4.19
N ASN A 57 -4.44 2.34 4.67
CA ASN A 57 -5.09 3.65 4.74
C ASN A 57 -4.29 4.63 5.61
N THR A 58 -3.81 4.18 6.77
CA THR A 58 -3.05 5.01 7.70
C THR A 58 -1.74 5.49 7.09
N VAL A 59 -0.95 4.59 6.49
CA VAL A 59 0.32 4.92 5.84
C VAL A 59 0.10 5.94 4.72
N LEU A 60 -0.83 5.68 3.80
CA LEU A 60 -1.10 6.58 2.67
C LEU A 60 -1.65 7.95 3.12
N SER A 61 -2.53 7.95 4.13
CA SER A 61 -3.08 9.20 4.68
C SER A 61 -2.00 10.03 5.39
N GLN A 62 -1.07 9.38 6.10
CA GLN A 62 0.04 10.05 6.77
C GLN A 62 1.08 10.57 5.78
N ALA A 63 1.43 9.77 4.77
CA ALA A 63 2.42 10.14 3.76
C ALA A 63 1.96 11.33 2.89
N PHE A 64 0.68 11.35 2.51
CA PHE A 64 0.21 12.29 1.49
C PHE A 64 -0.89 13.26 1.95
N GLY A 65 -1.41 13.12 3.18
CA GLY A 65 -2.50 13.96 3.67
C GLY A 65 -3.80 13.78 2.89
N ILE A 66 -4.02 12.61 2.28
CA ILE A 66 -5.21 12.31 1.46
C ILE A 66 -6.26 11.53 2.22
N HIS A 67 -7.51 11.61 1.75
CA HIS A 67 -8.53 10.64 2.10
C HIS A 67 -8.51 9.50 1.08
N VAL A 68 -8.22 8.29 1.56
CA VAL A 68 -8.12 7.10 0.72
C VAL A 68 -9.51 6.50 0.46
N ASP A 69 -9.83 6.19 -0.80
CA ASP A 69 -11.09 5.51 -1.16
C ASP A 69 -11.21 4.17 -0.39
N PRO A 70 -12.23 4.02 0.47
CA PRO A 70 -12.36 2.85 1.35
C PRO A 70 -12.66 1.55 0.58
N ILE A 71 -13.35 1.62 -0.57
CA ILE A 71 -13.67 0.44 -1.38
C ILE A 71 -12.39 -0.05 -2.05
N LYS A 72 -11.64 0.86 -2.68
CA LYS A 72 -10.37 0.51 -3.32
C LYS A 72 -9.31 0.07 -2.31
N CYS A 73 -9.21 0.75 -1.17
CA CYS A 73 -8.26 0.39 -0.12
C CYS A 73 -8.50 -1.03 0.41
N LYS A 74 -9.77 -1.46 0.49
CA LYS A 74 -10.11 -2.84 0.86
C LYS A 74 -9.60 -3.86 -0.18
N ILE A 75 -9.84 -3.63 -1.47
CA ILE A 75 -9.36 -4.51 -2.56
C ILE A 75 -7.83 -4.63 -2.51
N ILE A 76 -7.16 -3.50 -2.31
CA ILE A 76 -5.70 -3.43 -2.15
C ILE A 76 -5.25 -4.23 -0.93
N GLY A 77 -5.96 -4.12 0.19
CA GLY A 77 -5.70 -4.93 1.39
C GLY A 77 -5.84 -6.44 1.16
N GLU A 78 -6.83 -6.88 0.38
CA GLU A 78 -7.03 -8.29 0.00
C GLU A 78 -5.87 -8.81 -0.86
N GLN A 79 -5.39 -7.99 -1.80
CA GLN A 79 -4.26 -8.33 -2.66
C GLN A 79 -2.94 -8.38 -1.88
N ILE A 80 -2.69 -7.42 -0.98
CA ILE A 80 -1.52 -7.43 -0.07
C ILE A 80 -1.55 -8.68 0.82
N HIS A 81 -2.72 -9.01 1.38
CA HIS A 81 -2.88 -10.24 2.16
C HIS A 81 -2.56 -11.48 1.33
N SER A 82 -2.95 -11.51 0.05
CA SER A 82 -2.64 -12.62 -0.86
C SER A 82 -1.14 -12.74 -1.11
N ILE A 83 -0.46 -11.63 -1.43
CA ILE A 83 1.00 -11.56 -1.64
C ILE A 83 1.75 -12.13 -0.43
N LEU A 84 1.33 -11.80 0.79
CA LEU A 84 1.97 -12.27 2.01
C LEU A 84 1.80 -13.77 2.27
N ASN A 85 0.81 -14.40 1.66
CA ASN A 85 0.51 -15.83 1.80
C ASN A 85 0.95 -16.66 0.57
N GLU A 86 1.62 -16.05 -0.41
CA GLU A 86 2.26 -16.76 -1.52
C GLU A 86 3.40 -17.64 -0.97
N LYS A 87 3.54 -18.85 -1.52
CA LYS A 87 4.54 -19.86 -1.12
C LYS A 87 5.75 -19.86 -2.03
#